data_AF-A0A8H3FQZ2-F1
#
_entry.id   AF-A0A8H3FQZ2-F1
#
_cell.length_a   1.000
_cell.length_b   1.000
_cell.length_c   1.000
_cell.angle_alpha   90.00
_cell.angle_beta   90.00
_cell.angle_gamma   90.00
#
_symmetry.space_group_name_H-M   'P 1'
#
loop_
_entity.id
_entity.type
_entity.pdbx_description
1 polymer ?
#
loop_
_entity_poly.entity_id
_entity_poly.type
_entity_poly.pdbx_seq_one_letter_code
_entity_poly.pdbx_strand_id
1 'polypeptide(L)'
;MRSDPAAANMYLHNGADYAARASTLIDQLINDHDPKYGVGSLTCSVYDTAWVAMVIKNVDEQRRWLFPSSFEYLLNHQQHDGGWQTSSSDADGILNTLAALLAFCRHIGYPLQLRPPEDLRHRMDRAVYFLETKFAKCDVESTITATLQPFFTRLLQLLEQEGITFSFPGKEVLVHERGRKTANHSLAALYSATRTSAAHNLESRFGEVDFNRVEQHKICGSMMASPAATAAYLMGRTCWDDEAEAYLHHIIFVGDGKSVGGVPSKFPTTVFEVTRVISTLLENGFTPQDLGARELDNACGFLYDCLQLESGVTGFAPYVESDADNTAQAISALCLLGRTVSPEGLMNRYETRESFKTYSEDRNPSFRTNCHVLQALLDLLPGNNQQMTQIEKCVKFICSSWWTTNGQVEDQLVSGKAWGDSE
;
A
#
# COMPACT_ATOMS: atom_id res chain seq x y z
N MET A 1 -11.86 -28.10 -43.02
CA MET A 1 -10.80 -27.19 -42.57
C MET A 1 -9.69 -28.04 -41.96
N ARG A 2 -8.58 -28.22 -42.67
CA ARG A 2 -7.39 -28.86 -42.11
C ARG A 2 -6.66 -27.77 -41.32
N SER A 3 -6.47 -27.97 -40.02
CA SER A 3 -5.67 -27.10 -39.16
C SER A 3 -4.24 -27.01 -39.71
N ASP A 4 -3.72 -25.79 -39.79
CA ASP A 4 -2.35 -25.52 -40.23
C ASP A 4 -1.36 -26.05 -39.17
N PRO A 5 -0.51 -27.03 -39.49
CA PRO A 5 0.48 -27.59 -38.57
C PRO A 5 1.51 -26.54 -38.08
N ALA A 6 1.76 -25.49 -38.88
CA ALA A 6 2.69 -24.43 -38.50
C ALA A 6 2.09 -23.51 -37.43
N ALA A 7 0.79 -23.22 -37.51
CA ALA A 7 0.07 -22.50 -36.47
C ALA A 7 0.04 -23.34 -35.17
N ALA A 8 -0.28 -24.63 -35.26
CA ALA A 8 -0.27 -25.53 -34.11
C ALA A 8 1.11 -25.61 -33.42
N ASN A 9 2.20 -25.69 -34.19
CA ASN A 9 3.56 -25.68 -33.64
C ASN A 9 3.94 -24.34 -33.01
N MET A 10 3.50 -23.20 -33.56
CA MET A 10 3.75 -21.88 -32.97
C MET A 10 2.98 -21.69 -31.65
N TYR A 11 1.73 -22.14 -31.56
CA TYR A 11 0.95 -22.13 -30.30
C TYR A 11 1.54 -23.06 -29.25
N LEU A 12 2.03 -24.24 -29.63
CA LEU A 12 2.70 -25.17 -28.71
C LEU A 12 4.04 -24.62 -28.19
N HIS A 13 4.82 -23.97 -29.06
CA HIS A 13 6.11 -23.40 -28.66
C HIS A 13 5.95 -22.18 -27.74
N ASN A 14 4.99 -21.29 -28.05
CA ASN A 14 4.67 -20.16 -27.19
C ASN A 14 4.02 -20.61 -25.86
N GLY A 15 3.17 -21.64 -25.88
CA GLY A 15 2.56 -22.20 -24.66
C GLY A 15 3.60 -22.76 -23.68
N ALA A 16 4.62 -23.47 -24.19
CA ALA A 16 5.72 -23.97 -23.37
C ALA A 16 6.59 -22.83 -22.79
N ASP A 17 6.77 -21.73 -23.52
CA ASP A 17 7.46 -20.53 -23.03
C ASP A 17 6.66 -19.84 -21.90
N TYR A 18 5.33 -19.71 -22.06
CA TYR A 18 4.48 -19.14 -21.02
C TYR A 18 4.43 -19.99 -19.74
N ALA A 19 4.34 -21.32 -19.86
CA ALA A 19 4.37 -22.23 -18.71
C ALA A 19 5.70 -22.12 -17.94
N ALA A 20 6.83 -22.12 -18.65
CA ALA A 20 8.14 -21.97 -18.02
C ALA A 20 8.28 -20.62 -17.27
N ARG A 21 7.80 -19.53 -17.87
CA ARG A 21 7.80 -18.20 -17.23
C ARG A 21 6.87 -18.12 -16.02
N ALA A 22 5.67 -18.71 -16.12
CA ALA A 22 4.72 -18.76 -15.02
C ALA A 22 5.25 -19.59 -13.83
N SER A 23 5.88 -20.74 -14.11
CA SER A 23 6.54 -21.53 -13.09
C SER A 23 7.70 -20.78 -12.43
N THR A 24 8.53 -20.07 -13.21
CA THR A 24 9.61 -19.24 -12.68
C THR A 24 9.08 -18.14 -11.76
N LEU A 25 7.97 -17.50 -12.13
CA LEU A 25 7.34 -16.47 -11.29
C LEU A 25 6.85 -17.04 -9.95
N ILE A 26 6.21 -18.21 -9.96
CA ILE A 26 5.76 -18.88 -8.74
C ILE A 26 6.95 -19.27 -7.85
N ASP A 27 8.01 -19.84 -8.44
CA ASP A 27 9.22 -20.22 -7.71
C ASP A 27 9.88 -19.00 -7.03
N GLN A 28 10.01 -17.88 -7.75
CA GLN A 28 10.55 -16.63 -7.19
C GLN A 28 9.71 -16.11 -6.03
N LEU A 29 8.39 -16.15 -6.17
CA LEU A 29 7.47 -15.62 -5.18
C LEU A 29 7.45 -16.46 -3.88
N ILE A 30 7.61 -17.78 -4.00
CA ILE A 30 7.44 -18.72 -2.88
C ILE A 30 8.77 -19.17 -2.29
N ASN A 31 9.80 -19.39 -3.09
CA ASN A 31 11.06 -19.99 -2.62
C ASN A 31 12.24 -19.00 -2.58
N ASP A 32 12.20 -17.91 -3.35
CA ASP A 32 13.29 -16.91 -3.42
C ASP A 32 13.00 -15.63 -2.61
N HIS A 33 12.09 -15.72 -1.62
CA HIS A 33 11.75 -14.59 -0.76
C HIS A 33 12.63 -14.49 0.48
N ASP A 34 12.79 -13.27 1.00
CA ASP A 34 13.49 -13.08 2.26
C ASP A 34 12.63 -13.64 3.42
N PRO A 35 13.14 -14.58 4.23
CA PRO A 35 12.34 -15.22 5.28
C PRO A 35 11.93 -14.26 6.39
N LYS A 36 12.61 -13.11 6.54
CA LYS A 36 12.27 -12.07 7.51
C LYS A 36 11.36 -11.02 6.88
N TYR A 37 11.67 -10.58 5.67
CA TYR A 37 11.09 -9.40 5.06
C TYR A 37 10.02 -9.69 4.01
N GLY A 38 9.87 -10.94 3.55
CA GLY A 38 8.88 -11.33 2.55
C GLY A 38 9.24 -10.88 1.13
N VAL A 39 8.21 -10.69 0.30
CA VAL A 39 8.31 -10.15 -1.06
C VAL A 39 7.43 -8.92 -1.21
N GLY A 40 7.76 -8.10 -2.21
CA GLY A 40 6.93 -7.00 -2.64
C GLY A 40 7.37 -6.46 -3.99
N SER A 41 6.47 -6.44 -4.97
CA SER A 41 6.68 -5.93 -6.33
C SER A 41 5.83 -4.69 -6.62
N LEU A 42 5.29 -4.04 -5.59
CA LEU A 42 4.58 -2.76 -5.76
C LEU A 42 5.51 -1.69 -6.34
N THR A 43 4.94 -0.84 -7.18
CA THR A 43 5.64 0.29 -7.78
C THR A 43 6.08 1.30 -6.71
N CYS A 44 7.12 2.06 -7.02
CA CYS A 44 7.65 3.06 -6.10
C CYS A 44 6.68 4.22 -5.88
N SER A 45 6.49 4.59 -4.61
CA SER A 45 5.73 5.74 -4.15
C SER A 45 6.66 6.94 -3.97
N VAL A 46 6.39 8.04 -4.68
CA VAL A 46 7.14 9.29 -4.50
C VAL A 46 6.93 9.85 -3.10
N TYR A 47 5.71 9.77 -2.58
CA TYR A 47 5.37 10.19 -1.22
C TYR A 47 6.26 9.51 -0.17
N ASP A 48 6.32 8.18 -0.20
CA ASP A 48 7.10 7.40 0.76
C ASP A 48 8.60 7.61 0.59
N THR A 49 9.05 7.65 -0.67
CA THR A 49 10.45 7.93 -1.01
C THR A 49 10.89 9.30 -0.47
N ALA A 50 10.00 10.30 -0.49
CA ALA A 50 10.30 11.61 0.08
C ALA A 50 10.47 11.57 1.61
N TRP A 51 9.64 10.81 2.32
CA TRP A 51 9.82 10.60 3.76
C TRP A 51 11.14 9.89 4.08
N VAL A 52 11.50 8.85 3.32
CA VAL A 52 12.79 8.15 3.46
C VAL A 52 13.97 9.09 3.16
N ALA A 53 13.88 9.93 2.13
CA ALA A 53 14.92 10.90 1.78
C ALA A 53 15.22 11.93 2.88
N MET A 54 14.31 12.12 3.84
CA MET A 54 14.45 13.07 4.95
C MET A 54 15.08 12.48 6.22
N VAL A 55 15.46 11.20 6.23
CA VAL A 55 16.04 10.55 7.41
C VAL A 55 17.50 11.00 7.62
N ILE A 56 17.80 11.56 8.79
CA ILE A 56 19.15 11.93 9.22
C ILE A 56 19.59 11.00 10.35
N LYS A 57 20.80 10.44 10.24
CA LYS A 57 21.45 9.65 11.29
C LYS A 57 22.73 10.36 11.75
N ASN A 58 23.03 10.24 13.04
CA ASN A 58 24.35 10.60 13.59
C ASN A 58 25.29 9.38 13.45
N VAL A 59 26.34 9.51 12.67
CA VAL A 59 27.39 8.50 12.50
C VAL A 59 28.72 9.16 12.84
N ASP A 60 29.46 8.62 13.83
CA ASP A 60 30.71 9.19 14.33
C ASP A 60 30.59 10.68 14.68
N GLU A 61 29.56 11.03 15.45
CA GLU A 61 29.21 12.42 15.84
C GLU A 61 28.87 13.36 14.66
N GLN A 62 28.75 12.84 13.45
CA GLN A 62 28.38 13.62 12.26
C GLN A 62 26.96 13.29 11.80
N ARG A 63 26.16 14.34 11.60
CA ARG A 63 24.84 14.25 10.96
C ARG A 63 25.01 13.95 9.47
N ARG A 64 24.32 12.93 8.97
CA ARG A 64 24.31 12.56 7.56
C ARG A 64 22.90 12.13 7.13
N TRP A 65 22.52 12.44 5.89
CA TRP A 65 21.34 11.84 5.26
C TRP A 65 21.56 10.34 5.14
N LEU A 66 20.66 9.52 5.69
CA LEU A 66 20.87 8.08 5.72
C LEU A 66 20.63 7.43 4.34
N PHE A 67 19.70 7.98 3.56
CA PHE A 67 19.32 7.46 2.25
C PHE A 67 19.50 8.49 1.12
N PRO A 68 20.75 8.81 0.71
CA PRO A 68 20.99 9.73 -0.41
C PRO A 68 20.34 9.31 -1.73
N SER A 69 20.28 8.01 -2.01
CA SER A 69 19.67 7.48 -3.23
C SER A 69 18.19 7.82 -3.32
N SER A 70 17.45 7.88 -2.20
CA SER A 70 16.05 8.30 -2.20
C SER A 70 15.89 9.78 -2.58
N PHE A 71 16.84 10.64 -2.21
CA PHE A 71 16.85 12.03 -2.69
C PHE A 71 17.17 12.12 -4.18
N GLU A 72 18.14 11.33 -4.66
CA GLU A 72 18.46 11.23 -6.10
C GLU A 72 17.26 10.71 -6.90
N TYR A 73 16.50 9.75 -6.37
CA TYR A 73 15.27 9.28 -6.97
C TYR A 73 14.29 10.44 -7.20
N LEU A 74 14.04 11.28 -6.19
CA LEU A 74 13.15 12.44 -6.33
C LEU A 74 13.63 13.40 -7.42
N LEU A 75 14.92 13.71 -7.46
CA LEU A 75 15.52 14.60 -8.47
C LEU A 75 15.30 14.07 -9.90
N ASN A 76 15.42 12.76 -10.08
CA ASN A 76 15.32 12.12 -11.39
C ASN A 76 13.88 11.90 -11.87
N HIS A 77 12.89 11.94 -10.96
CA HIS A 77 11.49 11.67 -11.28
C HIS A 77 10.58 12.91 -11.31
N GLN A 78 11.14 14.12 -11.15
CA GLN A 78 10.38 15.35 -11.33
C GLN A 78 9.95 15.51 -12.79
N GLN A 79 8.65 15.70 -13.03
CA GLN A 79 8.08 15.87 -14.37
C GLN A 79 8.36 17.26 -14.94
N HIS A 80 8.11 17.44 -16.25
CA HIS A 80 8.32 18.73 -16.94
C HIS A 80 7.40 19.86 -16.43
N ASP A 81 6.22 19.54 -15.92
CA ASP A 81 5.32 20.53 -15.30
C ASP A 81 5.74 20.95 -13.88
N GLY A 82 6.75 20.28 -13.30
CA GLY A 82 7.28 20.55 -11.97
C GLY A 82 6.73 19.63 -10.88
N GLY A 83 5.70 18.82 -11.17
CA GLY A 83 5.10 17.89 -10.21
C GLY A 83 5.71 16.49 -10.23
N TRP A 84 5.18 15.63 -9.37
CA TRP A 84 5.43 14.19 -9.32
C TRP A 84 4.12 13.42 -9.44
N GLN A 85 3.45 13.57 -10.58
CA GLN A 85 2.19 12.90 -10.85
C GLN A 85 2.44 11.48 -11.36
N THR A 86 1.99 10.48 -10.60
CA THR A 86 2.12 9.04 -10.93
C THR A 86 0.82 8.44 -11.45
N SER A 87 -0.33 9.04 -11.11
CA SER A 87 -1.65 8.64 -11.57
C SER A 87 -2.40 9.80 -12.24
N SER A 88 -3.55 9.52 -12.85
CA SER A 88 -4.44 10.56 -13.37
C SER A 88 -5.13 11.40 -12.28
N SER A 89 -4.99 11.02 -11.00
CA SER A 89 -5.60 11.73 -9.88
C SER A 89 -4.84 13.00 -9.52
N ASP A 90 -5.55 14.14 -9.49
CA ASP A 90 -4.99 15.41 -9.03
C ASP A 90 -4.55 15.34 -7.56
N ALA A 91 -5.27 14.60 -6.71
CA ALA A 91 -4.93 14.45 -5.29
C ALA A 91 -3.58 13.78 -5.09
N ASP A 92 -3.29 12.73 -5.87
CA ASP A 92 -2.02 12.01 -5.86
C ASP A 92 -0.87 12.92 -6.31
N GLY A 93 -1.02 13.59 -7.45
CA GLY A 93 0.00 14.52 -7.96
C GLY A 93 0.28 15.67 -6.99
N ILE A 94 -0.75 16.22 -6.33
CA ILE A 94 -0.59 17.24 -5.29
C ILE A 94 0.17 16.68 -4.08
N LEU A 95 -0.22 15.52 -3.56
CA LEU A 95 0.35 14.94 -2.36
C LEU A 95 1.83 14.57 -2.54
N ASN A 96 2.16 13.91 -3.66
CA ASN A 96 3.54 13.57 -4.03
C ASN A 96 4.40 14.82 -4.17
N THR A 97 3.88 15.86 -4.82
CA THR A 97 4.62 17.11 -5.03
C THR A 97 4.86 17.85 -3.72
N LEU A 98 3.89 17.88 -2.79
CA LEU A 98 4.09 18.44 -1.45
C LEU A 98 5.18 17.71 -0.67
N ALA A 99 5.19 16.38 -0.70
CA ALA A 99 6.19 15.57 0.01
C ALA A 99 7.59 15.76 -0.59
N ALA A 100 7.72 15.71 -1.92
CA ALA A 100 8.99 15.91 -2.61
C ALA A 100 9.54 17.33 -2.41
N LEU A 101 8.68 18.36 -2.46
CA LEU A 101 9.07 19.74 -2.17
C LEU A 101 9.58 19.89 -0.73
N LEU A 102 8.93 19.25 0.25
CA LEU A 102 9.39 19.27 1.63
C LEU A 102 10.77 18.62 1.78
N ALA A 103 11.01 17.49 1.11
CA ALA A 103 12.33 16.87 1.08
C ALA A 103 13.38 17.82 0.46
N PHE A 104 13.04 18.51 -0.63
CA PHE A 104 13.94 19.50 -1.24
C PHE A 104 14.27 20.66 -0.29
N CYS A 105 13.28 21.21 0.43
CA CYS A 105 13.49 22.23 1.45
C CYS A 105 14.50 21.78 2.53
N ARG A 106 14.36 20.54 3.01
CA ARG A 106 15.27 20.03 4.05
C ARG A 106 16.68 19.79 3.51
N HIS A 107 16.83 19.27 2.29
CA HIS A 107 18.14 19.06 1.67
C HIS A 107 18.87 20.37 1.34
N ILE A 108 18.14 21.43 0.96
CA ILE A 108 18.74 22.75 0.73
C ILE A 108 19.08 23.46 2.05
N GLY A 109 18.26 23.30 3.10
CA GLY A 109 18.49 23.88 4.42
C GLY A 109 19.61 23.19 5.20
N TYR A 110 19.80 21.88 4.99
CA TYR A 110 20.83 21.06 5.63
C TYR A 110 21.65 20.30 4.57
N PRO A 111 22.57 20.98 3.86
CA PRO A 111 23.43 20.36 2.84
C PRO A 111 24.57 19.60 3.55
N LEU A 112 24.23 18.47 4.19
CA LEU A 112 25.12 17.65 5.02
C LEU A 112 26.29 17.06 4.20
N GLN A 113 26.31 15.75 3.95
CA GLN A 113 27.34 15.11 3.12
C GLN A 113 27.07 15.25 1.62
N LEU A 114 25.89 15.74 1.25
CA LEU A 114 25.47 15.89 -0.15
C LEU A 114 25.68 17.34 -0.57
N ARG A 115 26.07 17.52 -1.84
CA ARG A 115 26.03 18.82 -2.51
C ARG A 115 24.76 18.88 -3.35
N PRO A 116 23.73 19.63 -2.94
CA PRO A 116 22.52 19.77 -3.74
C PRO A 116 22.86 20.30 -5.15
N PRO A 117 22.13 19.86 -6.20
CA PRO A 117 22.41 20.31 -7.56
C PRO A 117 22.13 21.81 -7.71
N GLU A 118 22.85 22.48 -8.60
CA GLU A 118 22.76 23.93 -8.79
C GLU A 118 21.37 24.38 -9.22
N ASP A 119 20.64 23.52 -9.95
CA ASP A 119 19.28 23.76 -10.41
C ASP A 119 18.19 23.42 -9.36
N LEU A 120 18.55 22.98 -8.15
CA LEU A 120 17.57 22.55 -7.13
C LEU A 120 16.54 23.65 -6.82
N ARG A 121 16.99 24.91 -6.71
CA ARG A 121 16.08 26.05 -6.47
C ARG A 121 15.06 26.19 -7.60
N HIS A 122 15.49 26.10 -8.84
CA HIS A 122 14.60 26.14 -10.00
C HIS A 122 13.63 24.96 -10.04
N ARG A 123 14.06 23.77 -9.59
CA ARG A 123 13.18 22.61 -9.42
C ARG A 123 12.12 22.84 -8.34
N MET A 124 12.49 23.46 -7.23
CA MET A 124 11.55 23.86 -6.17
C MET A 124 10.54 24.90 -6.68
N ASP A 125 10.99 25.92 -7.42
CA ASP A 125 10.11 26.95 -8.00
C ASP A 125 9.06 26.33 -8.94
N ARG A 126 9.47 25.34 -9.76
CA ARG A 126 8.56 24.60 -10.63
C ARG A 126 7.55 23.76 -9.84
N ALA A 127 7.97 23.13 -8.74
CA ALA A 127 7.07 22.38 -7.87
C ALA A 127 6.03 23.29 -7.18
N VAL A 128 6.47 24.47 -6.71
CA VAL A 128 5.58 25.50 -6.15
C VAL A 128 4.57 25.95 -7.21
N TYR A 129 5.03 26.28 -8.43
CA TYR A 129 4.16 26.69 -9.54
C TYR A 129 3.13 25.61 -9.92
N PHE A 130 3.55 24.34 -9.95
CA PHE A 130 2.64 23.20 -10.15
C PHE A 130 1.53 23.18 -9.10
N LEU A 131 1.90 23.26 -7.81
CA LEU A 131 0.96 23.23 -6.69
C LEU A 131 -0.01 24.42 -6.72
N GLU A 132 0.50 25.63 -6.95
CA GLU A 132 -0.34 26.83 -7.10
C GLU A 132 -1.35 26.68 -8.25
N THR A 133 -0.90 26.14 -9.39
CA THR A 133 -1.76 25.90 -10.55
C THR A 133 -2.84 24.86 -10.25
N LYS A 134 -2.51 23.78 -9.53
CA LYS A 134 -3.48 22.76 -9.11
C LYS A 134 -4.47 23.34 -8.11
N PHE A 135 -4.01 24.03 -7.07
CA PHE A 135 -4.89 24.63 -6.06
C PHE A 135 -5.81 25.71 -6.61
N ALA A 136 -5.39 26.46 -7.64
CA ALA A 136 -6.25 27.45 -8.29
C ALA A 136 -7.42 26.83 -9.08
N LYS A 137 -7.29 25.57 -9.51
CA LYS A 137 -8.27 24.86 -10.36
C LYS A 137 -9.05 23.79 -9.59
N CYS A 138 -8.49 23.33 -8.49
CA CYS A 138 -8.99 22.22 -7.69
C CYS A 138 -10.09 22.71 -6.75
N ASP A 139 -11.25 22.06 -6.82
CA ASP A 139 -12.18 22.07 -5.70
C ASP A 139 -11.63 21.12 -4.63
N VAL A 140 -11.04 21.71 -3.60
CA VAL A 140 -10.31 21.00 -2.56
C VAL A 140 -11.19 20.02 -1.79
N GLU A 141 -12.48 20.35 -1.59
CA GLU A 141 -13.41 19.48 -0.86
C GLU A 141 -13.74 18.19 -1.63
N SER A 142 -13.84 18.27 -2.96
CA SER A 142 -14.08 17.10 -3.81
C SER A 142 -12.81 16.35 -4.21
N THR A 143 -11.67 17.04 -4.27
CA THR A 143 -10.39 16.43 -4.70
C THR A 143 -9.65 15.78 -3.54
N ILE A 144 -9.59 16.43 -2.37
CA ILE A 144 -8.89 15.90 -1.20
C ILE A 144 -9.88 15.13 -0.34
N THR A 145 -9.88 13.82 -0.51
CA THR A 145 -10.80 12.95 0.24
C THR A 145 -10.54 13.03 1.75
N ALA A 146 -11.56 12.69 2.53
CA ALA A 146 -11.50 12.71 3.98
C ALA A 146 -10.34 11.90 4.58
N THR A 147 -9.84 10.91 3.84
CA THR A 147 -8.71 10.05 4.20
C THR A 147 -7.36 10.65 3.83
N LEU A 148 -7.25 11.40 2.74
CA LEU A 148 -5.99 12.07 2.34
C LEU A 148 -5.76 13.38 3.10
N GLN A 149 -6.84 13.98 3.62
CA GLN A 149 -6.80 15.24 4.37
C GLN A 149 -5.72 15.31 5.48
N PRO A 150 -5.51 14.29 6.34
CA PRO A 150 -4.49 14.36 7.40
C PRO A 150 -3.07 14.54 6.85
N PHE A 151 -2.70 13.79 5.81
CA PHE A 151 -1.39 13.86 5.16
C PHE A 151 -1.17 15.22 4.50
N PHE A 152 -2.16 15.66 3.73
CA PHE A 152 -2.13 16.95 3.02
C PHE A 152 -1.92 18.11 3.99
N THR A 153 -2.72 18.17 5.06
CA THR A 153 -2.61 19.25 6.04
C THR A 153 -1.29 19.19 6.81
N ARG A 154 -0.77 17.99 7.08
CA ARG A 154 0.52 17.85 7.76
C ARG A 154 1.68 18.36 6.92
N LEU A 155 1.70 18.01 5.63
CA LEU A 155 2.73 18.49 4.72
C LEU A 155 2.68 20.01 4.54
N LEU A 156 1.49 20.62 4.45
CA LEU A 156 1.35 22.07 4.41
C LEU A 156 1.94 22.76 5.64
N GLN A 157 1.70 22.20 6.85
CA GLN A 157 2.27 22.73 8.08
C GLN A 157 3.80 22.58 8.13
N LEU A 158 4.33 21.45 7.66
CA LEU A 158 5.77 21.22 7.59
C LEU A 158 6.44 22.16 6.58
N LEU A 159 5.80 22.41 5.43
CA LEU A 159 6.29 23.37 4.43
C LEU A 159 6.25 24.81 4.95
N GLU A 160 5.22 25.18 5.71
CA GLU A 160 5.14 26.49 6.35
C GLU A 160 6.29 26.72 7.34
N GLN A 161 6.73 25.67 8.05
CA GLN A 161 7.92 25.72 8.91
C GLN A 161 9.23 25.94 8.12
N GLU A 162 9.26 25.50 6.86
CA GLU A 162 10.36 25.75 5.92
C GLU A 162 10.21 27.08 5.15
N GLY A 163 9.19 27.89 5.47
CA GLY A 163 8.94 29.19 4.86
C GLY A 163 8.17 29.16 3.54
N ILE A 164 7.57 28.02 3.17
CA ILE A 164 6.71 27.90 1.98
C ILE A 164 5.24 27.85 2.40
N THR A 165 4.46 28.83 1.96
CA THR A 165 3.04 28.92 2.28
C THR A 165 2.20 28.98 1.00
N PHE A 166 1.15 28.17 0.95
CA PHE A 166 0.14 28.23 -0.12
C PHE A 166 -1.13 28.91 0.39
N SER A 167 -1.76 29.70 -0.47
CA SER A 167 -3.07 30.32 -0.23
C SER A 167 -4.04 29.87 -1.32
N PHE A 168 -5.15 29.26 -0.94
CA PHE A 168 -6.17 28.76 -1.86
C PHE A 168 -7.53 28.62 -1.17
N PRO A 169 -8.64 28.70 -1.93
CA PRO A 169 -9.98 28.47 -1.39
C PRO A 169 -10.10 27.09 -0.73
N GLY A 170 -10.67 27.01 0.47
CA GLY A 170 -10.85 25.75 1.20
C GLY A 170 -9.69 25.35 2.13
N LYS A 171 -8.55 26.06 2.13
CA LYS A 171 -7.46 25.80 3.09
C LYS A 171 -7.93 25.87 4.55
N GLU A 172 -8.71 26.90 4.89
CA GLU A 172 -9.25 27.08 6.25
C GLU A 172 -10.19 25.94 6.65
N VAL A 173 -11.01 25.45 5.71
CA VAL A 173 -11.92 24.31 5.94
C VAL A 173 -11.12 23.05 6.25
N LEU A 174 -10.07 22.75 5.47
CA LEU A 174 -9.20 21.60 5.71
C LEU A 174 -8.52 21.65 7.08
N VAL A 175 -8.01 22.82 7.47
CA VAL A 175 -7.36 23.04 8.77
C VAL A 175 -8.37 22.88 9.91
N HIS A 176 -9.57 23.46 9.78
CA HIS A 176 -10.62 23.38 10.78
C HIS A 176 -11.13 21.93 10.97
N GLU A 177 -11.44 21.24 9.87
CA GLU A 177 -11.89 19.84 9.93
C GLU A 177 -10.82 18.92 10.51
N ARG A 178 -9.53 19.17 10.24
CA ARG A 178 -8.44 18.41 10.87
C ARG A 178 -8.38 18.66 12.37
N GLY A 179 -8.55 19.91 12.82
CA GLY A 179 -8.63 20.24 14.24
C GLY A 179 -9.74 19.45 14.95
N ARG A 180 -10.93 19.40 14.33
CA ARG A 180 -12.08 18.66 14.84
C ARG A 180 -11.86 17.13 14.85
N LYS A 181 -11.30 16.57 13.76
CA LYS A 181 -10.97 15.14 13.68
C LYS A 181 -9.88 14.74 14.67
N THR A 182 -8.85 15.57 14.85
CA THR A 182 -7.77 15.35 15.82
C THR A 182 -8.28 15.40 17.26
N ALA A 183 -9.18 16.33 17.58
CA ALA A 183 -9.78 16.39 18.92
C ALA A 183 -10.63 15.13 19.24
N ASN A 184 -11.24 14.52 18.22
CA ASN A 184 -12.08 13.34 18.36
C ASN A 184 -11.32 12.00 18.27
N HIS A 185 -10.14 11.95 17.65
CA HIS A 185 -9.31 10.75 17.56
C HIS A 185 -8.18 10.83 18.58
N SER A 186 -8.40 10.20 19.73
CA SER A 186 -7.37 10.11 20.77
C SER A 186 -6.15 9.34 20.26
N LEU A 187 -4.96 9.92 20.46
CA LEU A 187 -3.69 9.21 20.29
C LEU A 187 -3.57 7.99 21.24
N ALA A 188 -4.47 7.83 22.21
CA ALA A 188 -4.47 6.72 23.15
C ALA A 188 -4.48 5.34 22.45
N ALA A 189 -5.15 5.19 21.30
CA ALA A 189 -5.13 3.94 20.55
C ALA A 189 -3.73 3.62 20.02
N LEU A 190 -3.01 4.63 19.50
CA LEU A 190 -1.61 4.50 19.05
C LEU A 190 -0.65 4.18 20.21
N TYR A 191 -0.96 4.58 21.43
CA TYR A 191 -0.15 4.25 22.61
C TYR A 191 -0.63 3.03 23.37
N SER A 192 -1.66 2.34 22.87
CA SER A 192 -2.15 1.11 23.49
C SER A 192 -1.21 -0.06 23.19
N ALA A 193 -1.33 -1.12 23.99
CA ALA A 193 -0.58 -2.36 23.77
C ALA A 193 -1.06 -3.13 22.53
N THR A 194 -2.26 -2.83 22.04
CA THR A 194 -2.84 -3.49 20.87
C THR A 194 -2.35 -2.80 19.61
N ARG A 195 -1.86 -3.59 18.65
CA ARG A 195 -1.46 -3.09 17.34
C ARG A 195 -2.66 -2.53 16.57
N THR A 196 -2.43 -1.48 15.79
CA THR A 196 -3.48 -0.84 14.99
C THR A 196 -2.93 -0.41 13.63
N SER A 197 -3.73 -0.55 12.57
CA SER A 197 -3.37 -0.03 11.24
C SER A 197 -3.21 1.48 11.19
N ALA A 198 -3.68 2.23 12.19
CA ALA A 198 -3.39 3.65 12.31
C ALA A 198 -1.87 3.94 12.36
N ALA A 199 -1.05 2.98 12.80
CA ALA A 199 0.40 3.09 12.80
C ALA A 199 1.04 3.03 11.39
N HIS A 200 0.27 2.68 10.35
CA HIS A 200 0.73 2.78 8.95
C HIS A 200 0.86 4.22 8.46
N ASN A 201 0.23 5.19 9.15
CA ASN A 201 0.15 6.59 8.72
C ASN A 201 0.73 7.55 9.77
N LEU A 202 1.77 7.14 10.49
CA LEU A 202 2.34 7.93 11.59
C LEU A 202 2.92 9.26 11.13
N GLU A 203 3.44 9.32 9.91
CA GLU A 203 4.00 10.51 9.29
C GLU A 203 2.96 11.64 9.10
N SER A 204 1.68 11.29 8.87
CA SER A 204 0.55 12.23 8.85
C SER A 204 0.36 12.98 10.19
N ARG A 205 0.98 12.47 11.27
CA ARG A 205 0.98 13.05 12.61
C ARG A 205 2.38 13.31 13.14
N PHE A 206 3.38 13.40 12.26
CA PHE A 206 4.76 13.64 12.64
C PHE A 206 4.87 14.92 13.50
N GLY A 207 5.54 14.90 14.65
CA GLY A 207 5.60 16.05 15.57
C GLY A 207 4.38 16.25 16.48
N GLU A 208 3.32 15.46 16.32
CA GLU A 208 2.20 15.36 17.28
C GLU A 208 2.28 14.06 18.11
N VAL A 209 2.85 13.01 17.53
CA VAL A 209 3.04 11.70 18.16
C VAL A 209 4.37 11.65 18.92
N ASP A 210 4.34 11.04 20.12
CA ASP A 210 5.55 10.60 20.82
C ASP A 210 5.99 9.25 20.26
N PHE A 211 6.95 9.30 19.33
CA PHE A 211 7.44 8.12 18.64
C PHE A 211 8.20 7.13 19.54
N ASN A 212 8.53 7.51 20.78
CA ASN A 212 9.12 6.59 21.75
C ASN A 212 8.08 5.61 22.35
N ARG A 213 6.79 5.84 22.10
CA ARG A 213 5.67 5.07 22.67
C ARG A 213 4.88 4.27 21.63
N VAL A 214 5.43 4.09 20.43
CA VAL A 214 4.78 3.39 19.32
C VAL A 214 5.57 2.17 18.83
N GLU A 215 6.70 1.83 19.46
CA GLU A 215 7.54 0.69 19.08
C GLU A 215 6.79 -0.65 19.08
N GLN A 216 5.75 -0.81 19.88
CA GLN A 216 4.90 -2.01 19.90
C GLN A 216 4.20 -2.31 18.56
N HIS A 217 4.12 -1.32 17.65
CA HIS A 217 3.57 -1.51 16.31
C HIS A 217 4.62 -1.97 15.29
N LYS A 218 5.89 -2.04 15.68
CA LYS A 218 6.98 -2.48 14.81
C LYS A 218 6.93 -3.98 14.60
N ILE A 219 7.07 -4.41 13.34
CA ILE A 219 7.15 -5.81 12.93
C ILE A 219 8.26 -5.93 11.91
N CYS A 220 9.27 -6.75 12.22
CA CYS A 220 10.46 -6.93 11.38
C CYS A 220 11.10 -5.59 10.97
N GLY A 221 11.14 -4.60 11.88
CA GLY A 221 11.65 -3.25 11.58
C GLY A 221 10.64 -2.28 10.97
N SER A 222 9.57 -2.76 10.33
CA SER A 222 8.57 -1.90 9.70
C SER A 222 7.53 -1.39 10.69
N MET A 223 7.07 -0.16 10.51
CA MET A 223 5.85 0.35 11.15
C MET A 223 4.65 0.01 10.27
N MET A 224 3.98 -1.10 10.58
CA MET A 224 2.83 -1.63 9.82
C MET A 224 3.09 -1.71 8.30
N ALA A 225 4.26 -2.18 7.87
CA ALA A 225 4.64 -2.27 6.45
C ALA A 225 4.69 -0.93 5.68
N SER A 226 4.66 0.24 6.34
CA SER A 226 4.81 1.56 5.68
C SER A 226 6.26 2.05 5.70
N PRO A 227 6.90 2.29 4.54
CA PRO A 227 8.19 2.99 4.50
C PRO A 227 8.12 4.42 5.03
N ALA A 228 7.09 5.21 4.69
CA ALA A 228 6.95 6.57 5.20
C ALA A 228 6.80 6.63 6.72
N ALA A 229 5.94 5.78 7.31
CA ALA A 229 5.76 5.74 8.76
C ALA A 229 7.02 5.23 9.47
N THR A 230 7.76 4.32 8.85
CA THR A 230 9.04 3.83 9.39
C THR A 230 10.12 4.92 9.35
N ALA A 231 10.18 5.71 8.28
CA ALA A 231 11.06 6.87 8.20
C ALA A 231 10.69 7.95 9.23
N ALA A 232 9.39 8.24 9.39
CA ALA A 232 8.89 9.14 10.42
C ALA A 232 9.21 8.64 11.84
N TYR A 233 9.12 7.32 12.07
CA TYR A 233 9.51 6.67 13.31
C TYR A 233 10.99 6.88 13.64
N LEU A 234 11.90 6.62 12.68
CA LEU A 234 13.33 6.89 12.87
C LEU A 234 13.62 8.37 13.13
N MET A 235 12.96 9.28 12.42
CA MET A 235 13.14 10.73 12.62
C MET A 235 12.57 11.25 13.94
N GLY A 236 11.53 10.61 14.48
CA GLY A 236 10.79 11.09 15.64
C GLY A 236 11.27 10.54 16.99
N ARG A 237 12.11 9.50 16.98
CA ARG A 237 12.61 8.87 18.21
C ARG A 237 13.87 9.52 18.75
N THR A 238 14.08 9.35 20.06
CA THR A 238 15.30 9.79 20.74
C THR A 238 16.42 8.77 20.64
N CYS A 239 16.08 7.47 20.70
CA CYS A 239 17.01 6.37 20.50
C CYS A 239 16.86 5.80 19.10
N TRP A 240 18.00 5.59 18.44
CA TRP A 240 18.04 5.02 17.10
C TRP A 240 17.59 3.55 17.10
N ASP A 241 16.96 3.12 16.00
CA ASP A 241 16.45 1.75 15.84
C ASP A 241 17.11 1.08 14.62
N ASP A 242 18.10 0.23 14.88
CA ASP A 242 18.84 -0.44 13.81
C ASP A 242 17.96 -1.42 13.02
N GLU A 243 16.88 -1.95 13.60
CA GLU A 243 15.99 -2.86 12.88
C GLU A 243 15.12 -2.12 11.87
N ALA A 244 14.60 -0.94 12.24
CA ALA A 244 13.85 -0.09 11.32
C ALA A 244 14.72 0.48 10.20
N GLU A 245 15.97 0.82 10.50
CA GLU A 245 16.96 1.16 9.46
C GLU A 245 17.23 -0.01 8.52
N ALA A 246 17.47 -1.22 9.06
CA ALA A 246 17.71 -2.42 8.26
C ALA A 246 16.53 -2.73 7.32
N TYR A 247 15.29 -2.54 7.79
CA TYR A 247 14.10 -2.63 6.94
C TYR A 247 14.14 -1.63 5.77
N LEU A 248 14.41 -0.35 6.02
CA LEU A 248 14.47 0.66 4.95
C LEU A 248 15.62 0.38 3.95
N HIS A 249 16.78 -0.08 4.41
CA HIS A 249 17.84 -0.52 3.51
C HIS A 249 17.44 -1.72 2.67
N HIS A 250 16.76 -2.70 3.28
CA HIS A 250 16.28 -3.88 2.59
C HIS A 250 15.33 -3.51 1.45
N ILE A 251 14.29 -2.71 1.72
CA ILE A 251 13.29 -2.36 0.69
C ILE A 251 13.88 -1.52 -0.46
N ILE A 252 14.87 -0.67 -0.18
CA ILE A 252 15.58 0.08 -1.23
C ILE A 252 16.36 -0.87 -2.12
N PHE A 253 16.96 -1.91 -1.52
CA PHE A 253 17.78 -2.88 -2.24
C PHE A 253 16.93 -3.83 -3.10
N VAL A 254 15.87 -4.42 -2.52
CA VAL A 254 15.08 -5.49 -3.16
C VAL A 254 13.81 -5.02 -3.86
N GLY A 255 13.25 -3.87 -3.49
CA GLY A 255 11.99 -3.38 -4.05
C GLY A 255 12.10 -3.02 -5.54
N ASP A 256 10.97 -2.62 -6.15
CA ASP A 256 10.94 -2.26 -7.58
C ASP A 256 11.88 -1.09 -7.95
N GLY A 257 12.24 -0.27 -6.96
CA GLY A 257 13.28 0.75 -7.07
C GLY A 257 14.67 0.18 -7.36
N LYS A 258 14.91 -1.13 -7.26
CA LYS A 258 16.14 -1.83 -7.70
C LYS A 258 17.43 -1.09 -7.31
N SER A 259 17.54 -0.69 -6.04
CA SER A 259 18.67 0.08 -5.50
C SER A 259 18.85 1.53 -6.02
N VAL A 260 17.92 2.06 -6.82
CA VAL A 260 17.91 3.48 -7.25
C VAL A 260 17.23 4.42 -6.24
N GLY A 261 16.90 3.93 -5.04
CA GLY A 261 16.45 4.73 -3.90
C GLY A 261 14.93 4.90 -3.74
N GLY A 262 14.14 4.55 -4.75
CA GLY A 262 12.68 4.51 -4.66
C GLY A 262 12.19 3.39 -3.75
N VAL A 263 11.12 3.64 -3.01
CA VAL A 263 10.45 2.65 -2.15
C VAL A 263 8.95 2.61 -2.44
N PRO A 264 8.27 1.47 -2.27
CA PRO A 264 6.82 1.37 -2.46
C PRO A 264 6.05 2.06 -1.32
N SER A 265 4.72 2.13 -1.44
CA SER A 265 3.85 2.57 -0.33
C SER A 265 3.68 1.52 0.77
N LYS A 266 3.89 0.24 0.43
CA LYS A 266 3.78 -0.89 1.35
C LYS A 266 4.85 -1.94 1.05
N PHE A 267 5.46 -2.50 2.07
CA PHE A 267 6.32 -3.67 1.96
C PHE A 267 6.42 -4.42 3.30
N PRO A 268 6.36 -5.77 3.31
CA PRO A 268 6.03 -6.65 2.19
C PRO A 268 4.55 -6.66 1.81
N THR A 269 4.25 -7.32 0.69
CA THR A 269 2.92 -7.61 0.16
C THR A 269 2.74 -9.09 -0.17
N THR A 270 3.48 -9.98 0.53
CA THR A 270 3.57 -11.41 0.21
C THR A 270 2.23 -12.12 0.07
N VAL A 271 1.28 -11.95 1.00
CA VAL A 271 -0.01 -12.65 0.91
C VAL A 271 -0.81 -12.12 -0.28
N PHE A 272 -0.82 -10.80 -0.47
CA PHE A 272 -1.49 -10.17 -1.60
C PHE A 272 -0.94 -10.67 -2.94
N GLU A 273 0.38 -10.68 -3.12
CA GLU A 273 0.99 -11.11 -4.39
C GLU A 273 0.84 -12.61 -4.63
N VAL A 274 1.05 -13.44 -3.61
CA VAL A 274 0.88 -14.90 -3.72
C VAL A 274 -0.54 -15.25 -4.13
N THR A 275 -1.54 -14.67 -3.47
CA THR A 275 -2.96 -14.92 -3.81
C THR A 275 -3.31 -14.43 -5.20
N ARG A 276 -2.91 -13.19 -5.56
CA ARG A 276 -3.17 -12.62 -6.89
C ARG A 276 -2.52 -13.42 -8.02
N VAL A 277 -1.24 -13.75 -7.90
CA VAL A 277 -0.51 -14.46 -8.96
C VAL A 277 -1.08 -15.87 -9.16
N ILE A 278 -1.29 -16.62 -8.08
CA ILE A 278 -1.81 -17.99 -8.15
C ILE A 278 -3.22 -18.03 -8.74
N SER A 279 -4.15 -17.24 -8.18
CA SER A 279 -5.53 -17.22 -8.66
C SER A 279 -5.59 -16.79 -10.12
N THR A 280 -4.86 -15.73 -10.50
CA THR A 280 -4.84 -15.24 -11.88
C THR A 280 -4.36 -16.31 -12.86
N LEU A 281 -3.26 -17.01 -12.56
CA LEU A 281 -2.73 -18.04 -13.45
C LEU A 281 -3.67 -19.24 -13.57
N LEU A 282 -4.19 -19.74 -12.45
CA LEU A 282 -5.09 -20.91 -12.45
C LEU A 282 -6.43 -20.59 -13.13
N GLU A 283 -7.01 -19.42 -12.89
CA GLU A 283 -8.25 -18.98 -13.54
C GLU A 283 -8.09 -18.76 -15.06
N ASN A 284 -6.88 -18.46 -15.52
CA ASN A 284 -6.57 -18.28 -16.95
C ASN A 284 -6.03 -19.56 -17.63
N GLY A 285 -6.25 -20.72 -17.01
CA GLY A 285 -6.08 -22.03 -17.66
C GLY A 285 -4.70 -22.67 -17.50
N PHE A 286 -3.81 -22.12 -16.66
CA PHE A 286 -2.61 -22.84 -16.25
C PHE A 286 -2.98 -23.98 -15.29
N THR A 287 -2.31 -25.12 -15.43
CA THR A 287 -2.49 -26.28 -14.54
C THR A 287 -1.43 -26.30 -13.44
N PRO A 288 -1.67 -27.02 -12.33
CA PRO A 288 -0.63 -27.22 -11.31
C PRO A 288 0.68 -27.81 -11.85
N GLN A 289 0.61 -28.59 -12.93
CA GLN A 289 1.79 -29.14 -13.61
C GLN A 289 2.57 -28.06 -14.37
N ASP A 290 1.88 -27.07 -14.96
CA ASP A 290 2.52 -25.96 -15.67
C ASP A 290 3.24 -25.01 -14.71
N LEU A 291 2.72 -24.84 -13.50
CA LEU A 291 3.21 -23.87 -12.51
C LEU A 291 4.27 -24.45 -11.55
N GLY A 292 4.36 -25.77 -11.41
CA GLY A 292 5.22 -26.44 -10.45
C GLY A 292 4.43 -26.89 -9.22
N ALA A 293 4.10 -28.18 -9.16
CA ALA A 293 3.23 -28.73 -8.13
C ALA A 293 3.79 -28.55 -6.70
N ARG A 294 5.12 -28.67 -6.54
CA ARG A 294 5.77 -28.52 -5.23
C ARG A 294 5.73 -27.07 -4.76
N GLU A 295 5.94 -26.13 -5.67
CA GLU A 295 5.93 -24.71 -5.38
C GLU A 295 4.50 -24.25 -5.01
N LEU A 296 3.49 -24.79 -5.68
CA LEU A 296 2.09 -24.58 -5.32
C LEU A 296 1.70 -25.23 -3.98
N ASP A 297 2.24 -26.42 -3.66
CA ASP A 297 2.04 -27.04 -2.34
C ASP A 297 2.65 -26.17 -1.22
N ASN A 298 3.84 -25.59 -1.45
CA ASN A 298 4.46 -24.65 -0.53
C ASN A 298 3.60 -23.38 -0.34
N ALA A 299 3.07 -22.83 -1.45
CA ALA A 299 2.16 -21.68 -1.39
C ALA A 299 0.86 -22.01 -0.61
N CYS A 300 0.30 -23.20 -0.83
CA CYS A 300 -0.87 -23.68 -0.11
C CYS A 300 -0.61 -23.80 1.40
N GLY A 301 0.58 -24.29 1.78
CA GLY A 301 1.04 -24.31 3.18
C GLY A 301 1.13 -22.91 3.76
N PHE A 302 1.86 -22.01 3.08
CA PHE A 302 2.06 -20.62 3.50
C PHE A 302 0.74 -19.86 3.71
N LEU A 303 -0.19 -19.90 2.75
CA LEU A 303 -1.47 -19.20 2.84
C LEU A 303 -2.34 -19.74 3.97
N TYR A 304 -2.35 -21.06 4.17
CA TYR A 304 -3.08 -21.66 5.27
C TYR A 304 -2.51 -21.25 6.62
N ASP A 305 -1.19 -21.27 6.78
CA ASP A 305 -0.54 -20.86 8.02
C ASP A 305 -0.83 -19.39 8.32
N CYS A 306 -0.84 -18.51 7.32
CA CYS A 306 -1.26 -17.10 7.46
C CYS A 306 -2.68 -16.97 8.00
N LEU A 307 -3.65 -17.75 7.48
CA LEU A 307 -5.01 -17.76 8.01
C LEU A 307 -5.06 -18.29 9.45
N GLN A 308 -4.29 -19.34 9.78
CA GLN A 308 -4.30 -19.89 11.13
C GLN A 308 -3.70 -18.94 12.17
N LEU A 309 -2.70 -18.13 11.80
CA LEU A 309 -2.08 -17.14 12.68
C LEU A 309 -3.08 -16.15 13.28
N GLU A 310 -4.14 -15.80 12.55
CA GLU A 310 -5.17 -14.87 13.02
C GLU A 310 -6.58 -15.47 13.06
N SER A 311 -6.71 -16.75 13.40
CA SER A 311 -8.02 -17.40 13.61
C SER A 311 -8.95 -17.37 12.39
N GLY A 312 -8.39 -17.62 11.21
CA GLY A 312 -9.12 -17.73 9.94
C GLY A 312 -9.23 -16.44 9.13
N VAL A 313 -8.41 -15.42 9.44
CA VAL A 313 -8.29 -14.18 8.67
C VAL A 313 -6.82 -13.84 8.39
N THR A 314 -6.55 -12.98 7.41
CA THR A 314 -5.19 -12.51 7.10
C THR A 314 -5.23 -11.10 6.49
N GLY A 315 -4.12 -10.37 6.61
CA GLY A 315 -3.88 -9.13 5.86
C GLY A 315 -3.10 -9.40 4.57
N PHE A 316 -2.66 -8.32 3.91
CA PHE A 316 -1.83 -8.39 2.68
C PHE A 316 -0.42 -8.95 2.92
N ALA A 317 0.02 -9.04 4.18
CA ALA A 317 1.24 -9.72 4.60
C ALA A 317 1.06 -10.28 6.03
N PRO A 318 1.88 -11.26 6.46
CA PRO A 318 1.81 -11.80 7.81
C PRO A 318 1.99 -10.71 8.86
N TYR A 319 1.21 -10.80 9.94
CA TYR A 319 1.22 -9.88 11.10
C TYR A 319 0.79 -8.43 10.83
N VAL A 320 0.47 -8.09 9.58
CA VAL A 320 -0.23 -6.85 9.25
C VAL A 320 -1.72 -7.02 9.56
N GLU A 321 -2.40 -5.93 9.93
CA GLU A 321 -3.83 -5.97 10.25
C GLU A 321 -4.63 -6.70 9.17
N SER A 322 -5.41 -7.69 9.59
CA SER A 322 -6.25 -8.49 8.71
C SER A 322 -7.42 -7.70 8.15
N ASP A 323 -7.79 -8.04 6.93
CA ASP A 323 -8.93 -7.45 6.22
C ASP A 323 -9.70 -8.52 5.43
N ALA A 324 -10.97 -8.23 5.15
CA ALA A 324 -11.86 -9.14 4.44
C ALA A 324 -11.45 -9.39 2.98
N ASP A 325 -10.76 -8.44 2.34
CA ASP A 325 -10.36 -8.55 0.94
C ASP A 325 -9.26 -9.61 0.79
N ASN A 326 -8.14 -9.43 1.49
CA ASN A 326 -7.02 -10.37 1.49
C ASN A 326 -7.43 -11.72 2.08
N THR A 327 -8.30 -11.74 3.10
CA THR A 327 -8.84 -13.00 3.64
C THR A 327 -9.65 -13.76 2.60
N ALA A 328 -10.57 -13.11 1.89
CA ALA A 328 -11.39 -13.76 0.88
C ALA A 328 -10.52 -14.28 -0.29
N GLN A 329 -9.54 -13.48 -0.72
CA GLN A 329 -8.59 -13.90 -1.75
C GLN A 329 -7.75 -15.11 -1.33
N ALA A 330 -7.28 -15.15 -0.07
CA ALA A 330 -6.55 -16.30 0.45
C ALA A 330 -7.40 -17.57 0.51
N ILE A 331 -8.67 -17.45 0.92
CA ILE A 331 -9.64 -18.57 0.90
C ILE A 331 -9.85 -19.07 -0.53
N SER A 332 -10.10 -18.18 -1.49
CA SER A 332 -10.32 -18.52 -2.89
C SER A 332 -9.09 -19.20 -3.50
N ALA A 333 -7.88 -18.65 -3.29
CA ALA A 333 -6.63 -19.26 -3.74
C ALA A 333 -6.42 -20.68 -3.16
N LEU A 334 -6.71 -20.89 -1.87
CA LEU A 334 -6.64 -22.22 -1.25
C LEU A 334 -7.65 -23.20 -1.87
N CYS A 335 -8.87 -22.76 -2.18
CA CYS A 335 -9.85 -23.58 -2.89
C CYS A 335 -9.35 -23.99 -4.28
N LEU A 336 -8.76 -23.07 -5.04
CA LEU A 336 -8.16 -23.35 -6.36
C LEU A 336 -7.00 -24.35 -6.26
N LEU A 337 -6.25 -24.34 -5.15
CA LEU A 337 -5.20 -25.30 -4.84
C LEU A 337 -5.72 -26.63 -4.27
N GLY A 338 -7.05 -26.82 -4.24
CA GLY A 338 -7.67 -28.06 -3.75
C GLY A 338 -7.75 -28.18 -2.23
N ARG A 339 -7.55 -27.10 -1.49
CA ARG A 339 -7.61 -27.07 -0.03
C ARG A 339 -8.79 -26.24 0.48
N THR A 340 -9.80 -26.91 1.00
CA THR A 340 -10.95 -26.26 1.62
C THR A 340 -10.60 -25.76 3.04
N VAL A 341 -11.03 -24.52 3.35
CA VAL A 341 -10.91 -23.90 4.69
C VAL A 341 -12.25 -23.34 5.16
N SER A 342 -12.40 -23.13 6.47
CA SER A 342 -13.62 -22.55 7.03
C SER A 342 -13.67 -21.03 6.79
N PRO A 343 -14.80 -20.48 6.30
CA PRO A 343 -14.99 -19.03 6.18
C PRO A 343 -15.44 -18.37 7.49
N GLU A 344 -15.51 -19.10 8.61
CA GLU A 344 -16.03 -18.56 9.88
C GLU A 344 -15.27 -17.33 10.38
N GLY A 345 -13.93 -17.29 10.24
CA GLY A 345 -13.13 -16.12 10.64
C GLY A 345 -13.55 -14.85 9.88
N LEU A 346 -13.70 -14.97 8.56
CA LEU A 346 -14.18 -13.91 7.68
C LEU A 346 -15.59 -13.43 8.07
N MET A 347 -16.52 -14.36 8.30
CA MET A 347 -17.90 -14.05 8.68
C MET A 347 -17.96 -13.37 10.05
N ASN A 348 -17.35 -13.99 11.07
CA ASN A 348 -17.42 -13.51 12.44
C ASN A 348 -16.84 -12.09 12.60
N ARG A 349 -15.83 -11.73 11.80
CA ARG A 349 -15.11 -10.46 11.96
C ARG A 349 -15.64 -9.33 11.09
N TYR A 350 -16.12 -9.62 9.89
CA TYR A 350 -16.39 -8.59 8.88
C TYR A 350 -17.84 -8.56 8.37
N GLU A 351 -18.65 -9.57 8.69
CA GLU A 351 -20.06 -9.60 8.30
C GLU A 351 -20.85 -8.50 9.00
N THR A 352 -21.68 -7.79 8.24
CA THR A 352 -22.69 -6.86 8.75
C THR A 352 -24.08 -7.34 8.37
N ARG A 353 -25.11 -6.56 8.69
CA ARG A 353 -26.48 -6.87 8.32
C ARG A 353 -26.66 -7.04 6.81
N GLU A 354 -26.02 -6.20 6.01
CA GLU A 354 -26.31 -6.07 4.57
C GLU A 354 -25.12 -6.35 3.65
N SER A 355 -23.89 -6.37 4.19
CA SER A 355 -22.67 -6.54 3.41
C SER A 355 -21.50 -6.97 4.30
N PHE A 356 -20.29 -7.03 3.75
CA PHE A 356 -19.04 -7.18 4.48
C PHE A 356 -18.25 -5.87 4.48
N LYS A 357 -17.63 -5.55 5.62
CA LYS A 357 -16.65 -4.46 5.72
C LYS A 357 -15.26 -4.95 5.32
N THR A 358 -14.41 -4.08 4.79
CA THR A 358 -13.00 -4.44 4.53
C THR A 358 -12.24 -4.59 5.85
N TYR A 359 -12.30 -3.57 6.70
CA TYR A 359 -11.74 -3.59 8.06
C TYR A 359 -12.88 -3.47 9.09
N SER A 360 -12.71 -4.01 10.30
CA SER A 360 -13.79 -4.02 11.33
C SER A 360 -14.33 -2.62 11.66
N GLU A 361 -13.41 -1.65 11.68
CA GLU A 361 -13.68 -0.24 12.01
C GLU A 361 -14.28 0.56 10.86
N ASP A 362 -14.43 -0.04 9.67
CA ASP A 362 -14.94 0.68 8.51
C ASP A 362 -16.40 1.07 8.69
N ARG A 363 -16.71 2.29 8.24
CA ARG A 363 -18.08 2.81 8.25
C ARG A 363 -18.86 2.39 7.02
N ASN A 364 -18.18 2.36 5.87
CA ASN A 364 -18.77 2.04 4.59
C ASN A 364 -18.17 0.72 4.05
N PRO A 365 -18.96 -0.11 3.37
CA PRO A 365 -18.45 -1.31 2.71
C PRO A 365 -17.78 -0.97 1.36
N SER A 366 -16.74 -1.73 0.99
CA SER A 366 -16.13 -1.70 -0.34
C SER A 366 -16.89 -2.61 -1.31
N PHE A 367 -17.08 -2.13 -2.55
CA PHE A 367 -17.63 -2.93 -3.63
C PHE A 367 -16.71 -4.11 -3.96
N ARG A 368 -15.41 -3.84 -4.17
CA ARG A 368 -14.37 -4.83 -4.48
C ARG A 368 -14.29 -5.92 -3.42
N THR A 369 -14.24 -5.53 -2.14
CA THR A 369 -14.21 -6.50 -1.04
C THR A 369 -15.42 -7.43 -1.07
N ASN A 370 -16.62 -6.90 -1.29
CA ASN A 370 -17.82 -7.75 -1.36
C ASN A 370 -17.82 -8.67 -2.58
N CYS A 371 -17.22 -8.26 -3.71
CA CYS A 371 -16.99 -9.14 -4.86
C CYS A 371 -16.04 -10.29 -4.52
N HIS A 372 -14.91 -10.02 -3.86
CA HIS A 372 -13.98 -11.06 -3.45
C HIS A 372 -14.58 -11.99 -2.39
N VAL A 373 -15.32 -11.47 -1.42
CA VAL A 373 -16.06 -12.29 -0.44
C VAL A 373 -17.08 -13.20 -1.15
N LEU A 374 -17.83 -12.67 -2.13
CA LEU A 374 -18.75 -13.49 -2.92
C LEU A 374 -18.01 -14.62 -3.64
N GLN A 375 -16.90 -14.30 -4.31
CA GLN A 375 -16.08 -15.30 -5.01
C GLN A 375 -15.63 -16.42 -4.06
N ALA A 376 -15.03 -16.06 -2.92
CA ALA A 376 -14.57 -17.03 -1.93
C ALA A 376 -15.69 -17.94 -1.40
N LEU A 377 -16.88 -17.39 -1.14
CA LEU A 377 -18.02 -18.17 -0.69
C LEU A 377 -18.59 -19.10 -1.77
N LEU A 378 -18.52 -18.70 -3.04
CA LEU A 378 -18.89 -19.55 -4.18
C LEU A 378 -17.88 -20.69 -4.38
N ASP A 379 -16.59 -20.42 -4.25
CA ASP A 379 -15.53 -21.44 -4.38
C ASP A 379 -15.63 -22.53 -3.31
N LEU A 380 -16.23 -22.20 -2.16
CA LEU A 380 -16.47 -23.14 -1.05
C LEU A 380 -17.77 -23.95 -1.19
N LEU A 381 -18.68 -23.60 -2.12
CA LEU A 381 -19.96 -24.32 -2.30
C LEU A 381 -19.82 -25.83 -2.59
N PRO A 382 -18.82 -26.30 -3.37
CA PRO A 382 -18.62 -27.74 -3.60
C PRO A 382 -18.36 -28.58 -2.33
N GLY A 383 -18.34 -27.98 -1.13
CA GLY A 383 -18.26 -28.69 0.15
C GLY A 383 -19.08 -28.11 1.31
N ASN A 384 -19.75 -26.95 1.14
CA ASN A 384 -20.48 -26.29 2.24
C ASN A 384 -21.68 -25.44 1.77
N ASN A 385 -22.90 -25.82 2.18
CA ASN A 385 -24.13 -25.07 1.88
C ASN A 385 -24.54 -24.07 2.99
N GLN A 386 -23.77 -23.94 4.06
CA GLN A 386 -24.16 -23.12 5.22
C GLN A 386 -24.09 -21.61 4.94
N GLN A 387 -23.33 -21.18 3.93
CA GLN A 387 -23.11 -19.77 3.60
C GLN A 387 -24.08 -19.18 2.57
N MET A 388 -25.17 -19.86 2.23
CA MET A 388 -26.14 -19.39 1.23
C MET A 388 -26.72 -18.00 1.54
N THR A 389 -26.96 -17.71 2.82
CA THR A 389 -27.46 -16.40 3.26
C THR A 389 -26.43 -15.30 3.03
N GLN A 390 -25.14 -15.57 3.24
CA GLN A 390 -24.04 -14.65 3.00
C GLN A 390 -23.82 -14.41 1.51
N ILE A 391 -23.94 -15.45 0.68
CA ILE A 391 -23.91 -15.33 -0.78
C ILE A 391 -25.03 -14.41 -1.26
N GLU A 392 -26.27 -14.65 -0.84
CA GLU A 392 -27.42 -13.80 -1.21
C GLU A 392 -27.21 -12.35 -0.77
N LYS A 393 -26.62 -12.14 0.41
CA LYS A 393 -26.27 -10.83 0.94
C LYS A 393 -25.27 -10.10 0.03
N CYS A 394 -24.15 -10.72 -0.31
CA CYS A 394 -23.16 -10.12 -1.21
C CYS A 394 -23.75 -9.81 -2.59
N VAL A 395 -24.55 -10.73 -3.16
CA VAL A 395 -25.23 -10.52 -4.46
C VAL A 395 -26.15 -9.30 -4.39
N LYS A 396 -27.00 -9.20 -3.36
CA LYS A 396 -27.89 -8.06 -3.16
C LYS A 396 -27.11 -6.75 -3.06
N PHE A 397 -26.04 -6.73 -2.27
CA PHE A 397 -25.20 -5.54 -2.13
C PHE A 397 -24.58 -5.13 -3.47
N ILE A 398 -23.91 -6.05 -4.17
CA ILE A 398 -23.23 -5.80 -5.46
C ILE A 398 -24.23 -5.31 -6.51
N CYS A 399 -25.36 -6.01 -6.68
CA CYS A 399 -26.40 -5.61 -7.64
C CYS A 399 -27.01 -4.25 -7.30
N SER A 400 -27.23 -3.94 -6.01
CA SER A 400 -27.76 -2.64 -5.59
C SER A 400 -26.77 -1.52 -5.84
N SER A 401 -25.48 -1.73 -5.55
CA SER A 401 -24.42 -0.76 -5.84
C SER A 401 -24.29 -0.50 -7.33
N TRP A 402 -24.40 -1.55 -8.16
CA TRP A 402 -24.41 -1.40 -9.62
C TRP A 402 -25.64 -0.63 -10.12
N TRP A 403 -26.83 -0.91 -9.57
CA TRP A 403 -28.07 -0.30 -10.04
C TRP A 403 -28.27 1.15 -9.59
N THR A 404 -27.71 1.52 -8.44
CA THR A 404 -27.87 2.87 -7.87
C THR A 404 -26.78 3.85 -8.31
N THR A 405 -25.73 3.36 -8.99
CA THR A 405 -24.64 4.19 -9.52
C THR A 405 -24.93 4.62 -10.96
N ASN A 406 -24.69 5.89 -11.28
CA ASN A 406 -24.92 6.44 -12.62
C ASN A 406 -23.76 6.12 -13.58
N GLY A 407 -23.42 4.84 -13.71
CA GLY A 407 -22.38 4.33 -14.62
C GLY A 407 -20.95 4.31 -14.08
N GLN A 408 -20.69 4.81 -12.87
CA GLN A 408 -19.40 4.69 -12.19
C GLN A 408 -19.60 4.07 -10.80
N VAL A 409 -19.10 2.85 -10.63
CA VAL A 409 -19.03 2.21 -9.32
C VAL A 409 -17.78 2.70 -8.62
N GLU A 410 -17.96 3.55 -7.61
CA GLU A 410 -16.85 3.97 -6.75
C GLU A 410 -16.49 2.84 -5.78
N ASP A 411 -15.19 2.61 -5.58
CA ASP A 411 -14.69 1.70 -4.57
C ASP A 411 -13.79 2.41 -3.58
N GLN A 412 -14.03 2.17 -2.28
CA GLN A 412 -13.30 2.81 -1.19
C GLN A 412 -11.79 2.52 -1.20
N LEU A 413 -11.37 1.38 -1.75
CA LEU A 413 -9.94 1.01 -1.85
C LEU A 413 -9.26 1.73 -3.01
N VAL A 414 -10.01 2.12 -4.04
CA VAL A 414 -9.52 2.89 -5.20
C VAL A 414 -9.58 4.40 -4.95
N SER A 415 -10.57 4.88 -4.18
CA SER A 415 -10.83 6.31 -3.95
C SER A 415 -10.30 6.89 -2.64
N GLY A 416 -9.44 6.17 -1.92
CA GLY A 416 -8.69 6.73 -0.80
C GLY A 416 -9.06 6.15 0.55
N LYS A 417 -8.69 4.90 0.79
CA LYS A 417 -7.84 4.65 1.95
C LYS A 417 -6.38 4.82 1.52
N ALA A 418 -5.53 5.29 2.41
CA ALA A 418 -4.11 5.58 2.16
C ALA A 418 -3.30 4.31 1.86
N TRP A 419 -3.63 3.66 0.77
CA TRP A 419 -3.09 2.40 0.31
C TRP A 419 -3.05 2.56 -1.20
N GLY A 420 -1.99 3.18 -1.70
CA GLY A 420 -1.81 3.53 -3.11
C GLY A 420 -1.71 2.30 -3.99
N ASP A 421 -2.83 1.65 -4.24
CA ASP A 421 -2.97 0.61 -5.24
C ASP A 421 -3.36 1.33 -6.54
N SER A 422 -2.36 1.87 -7.24
CA SER A 422 -2.48 2.11 -8.67
C SER A 422 -2.29 0.75 -9.35
N GLU A 423 -3.36 0.19 -9.91
CA GLU A 423 -3.26 -0.92 -10.86
C GLU A 423 -2.46 -0.54 -12.11
#